data_AF-A0A1V3NHD8-F1
#
_entry.id   AF-A0A1V3NHD8-F1
#
_cell.length_a   1.000
_cell.length_b   1.000
_cell.length_c   1.000
_cell.angle_alpha   90.00
_cell.angle_beta   90.00
_cell.angle_gamma   90.00
#
_symmetry.space_group_name_H-M   'P 1'
#
loop_
_entity.id
_entity.type
_entity.pdbx_description
1 polymer ?
#
loop_
_entity_poly.entity_id
_entity_poly.type
_entity_poly.pdbx_seq_one_letter_code
_entity_poly.pdbx_strand_id
1 'polypeptide(L)'
;MRTRSTLKKKRLEAGMTQAQVAKAMGMSQPNYQRWEAGSAPIPKSKLKKLARVLKTSAEEILGKKRAFDLFGTDDTVGDDRKYFGEVAVHFAAGGPLLLPISEAERSSLYRQIQGGSAFIIAESLDNRLVYIRREAVSDVYFSSEAYDTYGPEEYTGHLGVLPDDDFWQIVEHMDFPDSLDGEVDEERIDAVLRQVRLTDEDLDQLVASREVAAEDRDDVKKEAAQTTRELFDRATQILWQLSSGKLRFECVGESRVVFEALSAIEIDPDDMDDVIYLPIEDYHRTVMIRKPEIHYISIPKHIYKQGWIEYAEEELDTA
;
A
#
# COMPACT_ATOMS: atom_id res chain seq x y z
N MET A 1 -7.60 -1.47 22.03
CA MET A 1 -7.78 -2.93 22.25
C MET A 1 -6.74 -3.64 21.38
N ARG A 2 -6.06 -4.74 21.76
CA ARG A 2 -4.98 -5.29 20.89
C ARG A 2 -5.59 -5.92 19.63
N THR A 3 -5.20 -5.44 18.45
CA THR A 3 -5.64 -5.92 17.13
C THR A 3 -5.26 -7.39 16.93
N ARG A 4 -6.28 -8.21 16.66
CA ARG A 4 -6.20 -9.68 16.51
C ARG A 4 -5.33 -10.07 15.30
N SER A 5 -5.18 -9.17 14.34
CA SER A 5 -4.48 -9.38 13.06
C SER A 5 -2.97 -9.09 13.11
N THR A 6 -2.49 -8.18 13.96
CA THR A 6 -1.11 -7.66 13.85
C THR A 6 -0.03 -8.72 14.13
N LEU A 7 -0.16 -9.47 15.23
CA LEU A 7 0.83 -10.50 15.56
C LEU A 7 0.85 -11.63 14.52
N LYS A 8 -0.33 -12.00 14.02
CA LYS A 8 -0.48 -12.99 12.94
C LYS A 8 0.21 -12.48 11.66
N LYS A 9 -0.06 -11.24 11.23
CA LYS A 9 0.61 -10.59 10.08
C LYS A 9 2.13 -10.61 10.24
N LYS A 10 2.67 -10.21 11.40
CA LYS A 10 4.12 -10.25 11.68
C LYS A 10 4.72 -11.65 11.70
N ARG A 11 3.95 -12.67 12.11
CA ARG A 11 4.38 -14.07 12.01
C ARG A 11 4.48 -14.53 10.56
N LEU A 12 3.46 -14.24 9.76
CA LEU A 12 3.41 -14.61 8.35
C LEU A 12 4.50 -13.88 7.57
N GLU A 13 4.76 -12.61 7.89
CA GLU A 13 5.89 -11.84 7.35
C GLU A 13 7.26 -12.47 7.66
N ALA A 14 7.38 -13.11 8.82
CA ALA A 14 8.59 -13.84 9.20
C ALA A 14 8.70 -15.24 8.55
N GLY A 15 7.68 -15.68 7.80
CA GLY A 15 7.62 -16.99 7.16
C GLY A 15 7.52 -18.15 8.17
N MET A 16 6.84 -17.95 9.30
CA MET A 16 6.81 -18.92 10.39
C MET A 16 5.40 -19.49 10.67
N THR A 17 5.32 -20.79 10.97
CA THR A 17 4.10 -21.40 11.52
C THR A 17 3.92 -21.07 13.00
N GLN A 18 2.70 -21.17 13.53
CA GLN A 18 2.45 -20.99 14.98
C GLN A 18 3.29 -21.95 15.83
N ALA A 19 3.48 -23.19 15.36
CA ALA A 19 4.27 -24.20 16.05
C ALA A 19 5.75 -23.83 16.08
N GLN A 20 6.30 -23.28 14.99
CA GLN A 20 7.69 -22.83 14.92
C GLN A 20 7.94 -21.65 15.88
N VAL A 21 7.05 -20.66 15.91
CA VAL A 21 7.17 -19.52 16.85
C VAL A 21 7.05 -20.01 18.30
N ALA A 22 6.09 -20.87 18.60
CA ALA A 22 5.92 -21.43 19.94
C ALA A 22 7.16 -22.21 20.41
N LYS A 23 7.73 -23.04 19.53
CA LYS A 23 8.98 -23.78 19.77
C LYS A 23 10.15 -22.82 20.03
N ALA A 24 10.33 -21.80 19.20
CA ALA A 24 11.37 -20.78 19.38
C ALA A 24 11.18 -20.00 20.70
N MET A 25 9.93 -19.74 21.08
CA MET A 25 9.58 -19.06 22.33
C MET A 25 9.70 -19.95 23.57
N GLY A 26 9.77 -21.28 23.40
CA GLY A 26 9.82 -22.26 24.48
C GLY A 26 8.47 -22.41 25.19
N MET A 27 7.39 -22.45 24.41
CA MET A 27 6.02 -22.60 24.90
C MET A 27 5.20 -23.52 23.99
N SER A 28 4.00 -23.90 24.45
CA SER A 28 3.08 -24.70 23.64
C SER A 28 2.38 -23.85 22.57
N GLN A 29 2.07 -24.48 21.42
CA GLN A 29 1.34 -23.82 20.33
C GLN A 29 -0.01 -23.22 20.78
N PRO A 30 -0.86 -23.91 21.58
CA PRO A 30 -2.10 -23.30 22.06
C PRO A 30 -1.88 -22.04 22.91
N ASN A 31 -0.76 -21.93 23.62
CA ASN A 31 -0.45 -20.74 24.41
C ASN A 31 -0.09 -19.56 23.48
N TYR A 32 0.67 -19.81 22.42
CA TYR A 32 0.97 -18.81 21.40
C TYR A 32 -0.28 -18.41 20.60
N GLN A 33 -1.12 -19.36 20.22
CA GLN A 33 -2.40 -19.09 19.55
C GLN A 33 -3.30 -18.14 20.36
N ARG A 34 -3.31 -18.26 21.69
CA ARG A 34 -4.05 -17.32 22.55
C ARG A 34 -3.53 -15.88 22.46
N TRP A 35 -2.23 -15.70 22.20
CA TRP A 35 -1.66 -14.37 21.96
C TRP A 35 -2.13 -13.80 20.63
N GLU A 36 -2.11 -14.59 19.55
CA GLU A 36 -2.61 -14.16 18.24
C GLU A 36 -4.12 -13.88 18.26
N ALA A 37 -4.91 -14.75 18.89
CA ALA A 37 -6.35 -14.58 19.02
C ALA A 37 -6.76 -13.44 19.96
N GLY A 38 -5.81 -12.75 20.61
CA GLY A 38 -6.07 -11.67 21.57
C GLY A 38 -6.70 -12.13 22.90
N SER A 39 -6.91 -13.43 23.09
CA SER A 39 -7.50 -14.01 24.30
C SER A 39 -6.55 -14.01 25.51
N ALA A 40 -5.25 -13.79 25.29
CA ALA A 40 -4.28 -13.57 26.35
C ALA A 40 -3.25 -12.49 25.98
N PRO A 41 -2.89 -11.57 26.90
CA PRO A 41 -1.91 -10.54 26.62
C PRO A 41 -0.48 -11.12 26.57
N ILE A 42 0.31 -10.68 25.60
CA ILE A 42 1.76 -10.94 25.53
C ILE A 42 2.45 -10.30 26.74
N PRO A 43 3.17 -11.08 27.58
CA PRO A 43 3.92 -10.55 28.71
C PRO A 43 5.09 -9.65 28.27
N LYS A 44 5.32 -8.54 28.97
CA LYS A 44 6.42 -7.60 28.68
C LYS A 44 7.80 -8.29 28.64
N SER A 45 8.02 -9.29 29.51
CA SER A 45 9.26 -10.07 29.56
C SER A 45 9.49 -10.94 28.32
N LYS A 46 8.44 -11.26 27.54
CA LYS A 46 8.51 -12.09 26.34
C LYS A 46 8.61 -11.27 25.05
N LEU A 47 8.22 -10.00 25.06
CA LEU A 47 8.21 -9.12 23.87
C LEU A 47 9.58 -9.03 23.19
N LYS A 48 10.66 -8.81 23.94
CA LYS A 48 12.02 -8.70 23.36
C LYS A 48 12.47 -9.99 22.66
N LYS A 49 12.09 -11.15 23.19
CA LYS A 49 12.40 -12.45 22.58
C LYS A 49 11.54 -12.66 21.33
N LEU A 50 10.25 -12.35 21.40
CA LEU A 50 9.32 -12.49 20.29
C LEU A 50 9.70 -11.58 19.11
N ALA A 51 10.02 -10.31 19.38
CA ALA A 51 10.53 -9.34 18.40
C ALA A 51 11.74 -9.90 17.63
N ARG A 52 12.70 -10.51 18.33
CA ARG A 52 13.86 -11.15 17.69
C ARG A 52 13.48 -12.35 16.83
N VAL A 53 12.57 -13.20 17.30
CA VAL A 53 12.12 -14.39 16.55
C VAL A 53 11.43 -13.97 15.26
N LEU A 54 10.55 -12.97 15.33
CA LEU A 54 9.79 -12.45 14.20
C LEU A 54 10.55 -11.40 13.36
N LYS A 55 11.81 -11.10 13.70
CA LYS A 55 12.64 -10.08 13.03
C LYS A 55 11.95 -8.71 12.90
N THR A 56 11.19 -8.32 13.92
CA THR A 56 10.42 -7.07 13.98
C THR A 56 10.69 -6.36 15.31
N SER A 57 10.10 -5.18 15.55
CA SER A 57 10.19 -4.48 16.83
C SER A 57 9.09 -4.90 17.82
N ALA A 58 9.37 -4.68 19.12
CA ALA A 58 8.35 -4.89 20.15
C ALA A 58 7.16 -3.92 20.01
N GLU A 59 7.38 -2.77 19.39
CA GLU A 59 6.36 -1.75 19.15
C GLU A 59 5.39 -2.19 18.05
N GLU A 60 5.93 -2.70 16.94
CA GLU A 60 5.12 -3.26 15.84
C GLU A 60 4.30 -4.46 16.29
N ILE A 61 4.85 -5.35 17.12
CA ILE A 61 4.07 -6.46 17.72
C ILE A 61 2.89 -5.94 18.53
N LEU A 62 3.03 -4.77 19.15
CA LEU A 62 1.97 -4.14 19.93
C LEU A 62 1.02 -3.30 19.06
N GLY A 63 1.19 -3.28 17.73
CA GLY A 63 0.38 -2.50 16.81
C GLY A 63 0.71 -1.01 16.82
N LYS A 64 1.86 -0.60 17.36
CA LYS A 64 2.29 0.79 17.26
C LYS A 64 2.78 1.08 15.85
N LYS A 65 2.38 2.24 15.34
CA LYS A 65 2.83 2.77 14.07
C LYS A 65 4.34 3.00 14.08
N ARG A 66 5.01 2.62 12.99
CA ARG A 66 6.42 2.95 12.76
C ARG A 66 6.54 4.45 12.51
N ALA A 67 7.57 5.09 13.05
CA ALA A 67 7.91 6.45 12.64
C ALA A 67 8.08 6.50 11.11
N PHE A 68 7.76 7.65 10.53
CA PHE A 68 8.03 7.94 9.13
C PHE A 68 8.70 9.30 9.08
N ASP A 69 9.80 9.38 8.37
CA ASP A 69 10.63 10.56 8.28
C ASP A 69 10.38 11.25 6.95
N LEU A 70 9.57 12.32 6.98
CA LEU A 70 9.21 13.11 5.80
C LEU A 70 10.38 13.95 5.26
N PHE A 71 11.42 14.17 6.07
CA PHE A 71 12.53 15.07 5.72
C PHE A 71 13.86 14.33 5.49
N GLY A 72 13.89 13.00 5.68
CA GLY A 72 15.09 12.19 5.50
C GLY A 72 16.23 12.51 6.48
N THR A 73 15.92 13.11 7.64
CA THR A 73 16.92 13.57 8.63
C THR A 73 17.08 12.67 9.87
N ASP A 74 16.19 11.70 10.08
CA ASP A 74 16.20 10.83 11.25
C ASP A 74 16.98 9.53 10.96
N ASP A 75 18.22 9.48 11.45
CA ASP A 75 19.10 8.30 11.34
C ASP A 75 18.56 7.05 12.04
N THR A 76 17.55 7.16 12.90
CA THR A 76 16.94 6.00 13.58
C THR A 76 15.86 5.32 12.74
N VAL A 77 15.37 6.00 11.70
CA VAL A 77 14.36 5.50 10.78
C VAL A 77 15.05 4.78 9.61
N GLY A 78 14.55 3.60 9.25
CA GLY A 78 15.06 2.84 8.10
C GLY A 78 14.69 3.49 6.78
N ASP A 79 15.48 3.25 5.74
CA ASP A 79 15.29 3.87 4.42
C ASP A 79 13.92 3.54 3.77
N ASP A 80 13.27 2.45 4.19
CA ASP A 80 11.92 2.08 3.76
C ASP A 80 10.82 2.98 4.36
N ARG A 81 11.18 3.77 5.37
CA ARG A 81 10.31 4.72 6.09
C ARG A 81 10.84 6.16 6.03
N LYS A 82 11.77 6.45 5.12
CA LYS A 82 12.27 7.79 4.83
C LYS A 82 11.73 8.25 3.49
N TYR A 83 11.12 9.42 3.46
CA TYR A 83 10.74 10.06 2.22
C TYR A 83 11.97 10.47 1.44
N PHE A 84 12.05 10.08 0.18
CA PHE A 84 13.04 10.64 -0.73
C PHE A 84 12.49 11.89 -1.43
N GLY A 85 11.27 11.79 -1.95
CA GLY A 85 10.70 12.68 -2.94
C GLY A 85 9.92 11.84 -3.95
N GLU A 86 9.95 12.27 -5.20
CA GLU A 86 9.15 11.71 -6.27
C GLU A 86 10.01 11.09 -7.37
N VAL A 87 9.47 10.06 -8.01
CA VAL A 87 9.93 9.57 -9.30
C VAL A 87 8.86 9.87 -10.34
N ALA A 88 9.25 10.59 -11.40
CA ALA A 88 8.44 10.78 -12.58
C ALA A 88 8.94 9.87 -13.70
N VAL A 89 8.03 9.14 -14.33
CA VAL A 89 8.30 8.26 -15.46
C VAL A 89 7.49 8.73 -16.65
N HIS A 90 8.18 8.97 -17.76
CA HIS A 90 7.58 9.51 -18.98
C HIS A 90 7.50 8.43 -20.05
N PHE A 91 6.49 8.53 -20.90
CA PHE A 91 6.20 7.56 -21.96
C PHE A 91 6.06 8.27 -23.30
N ALA A 92 6.20 7.53 -24.40
CA ALA A 92 6.06 8.12 -25.74
C ALA A 92 4.65 8.64 -26.04
N ALA A 93 3.63 8.14 -25.33
CA ALA A 93 2.23 8.57 -25.44
C ALA A 93 1.50 8.40 -24.10
N GLY A 94 0.44 9.18 -23.88
CA GLY A 94 -0.31 9.18 -22.62
C GLY A 94 0.28 10.15 -21.60
N GLY A 95 -0.22 10.07 -20.36
CA GLY A 95 0.25 10.92 -19.27
C GLY A 95 1.50 10.37 -18.60
N PRO A 96 2.30 11.23 -17.95
CA PRO A 96 3.41 10.79 -17.11
C PRO A 96 2.89 10.08 -15.86
N LEU A 97 3.73 9.22 -15.28
CA LEU A 97 3.47 8.59 -14.00
C LEU A 97 4.33 9.24 -12.92
N LEU A 98 3.70 9.88 -11.93
CA LEU A 98 4.37 10.43 -10.75
C LEU A 98 4.12 9.55 -9.52
N LEU A 99 5.18 9.11 -8.85
CA LEU A 99 5.10 8.30 -7.63
C LEU A 99 5.90 8.97 -6.50
N PRO A 100 5.29 9.25 -5.32
CA PRO A 100 6.05 9.56 -4.12
C PRO A 100 6.71 8.27 -3.62
N ILE A 101 8.01 8.29 -3.36
CA ILE A 101 8.80 7.09 -3.05
C ILE A 101 9.69 7.27 -1.82
N SER A 102 10.06 6.14 -1.21
CA SER A 102 11.04 6.13 -0.12
C SER A 102 12.48 6.09 -0.64
N GLU A 103 13.45 6.33 0.25
CA GLU A 103 14.88 6.15 -0.06
C GLU A 103 15.23 4.71 -0.44
N ALA A 104 14.62 3.72 0.24
CA ALA A 104 14.79 2.32 -0.12
C ALA A 104 14.24 2.03 -1.53
N GLU A 105 13.09 2.63 -1.86
CA GLU A 105 12.48 2.45 -3.17
C GLU A 105 13.29 3.11 -4.27
N ARG A 106 13.80 4.33 -4.06
CA ARG A 106 14.75 4.95 -4.99
C ARG A 106 15.93 4.04 -5.30
N SER A 107 16.50 3.44 -4.27
CA SER A 107 17.62 2.50 -4.41
C SER A 107 17.22 1.24 -5.16
N SER A 108 15.99 0.74 -4.97
CA SER A 108 15.41 -0.38 -5.71
C SER A 108 15.28 -0.05 -7.20
N LEU A 109 14.61 1.07 -7.52
CA LEU A 109 14.37 1.51 -8.88
C LEU A 109 15.67 1.78 -9.64
N TYR A 110 16.66 2.39 -8.99
CA TYR A 110 17.97 2.63 -9.60
C TYR A 110 18.64 1.33 -10.08
N ARG A 111 18.56 0.26 -9.28
CA ARG A 111 19.06 -1.07 -9.66
C ARG A 111 18.21 -1.69 -10.77
N GLN A 112 16.88 -1.62 -10.65
CA GLN A 112 15.97 -2.21 -11.64
C GLN A 112 16.12 -1.54 -13.01
N ILE A 113 16.21 -0.21 -13.09
CA ILE A 113 16.40 0.53 -14.34
C ILE A 113 17.71 0.11 -15.04
N GLN A 114 18.76 -0.21 -14.29
CA GLN A 114 20.02 -0.73 -14.85
C GLN A 114 20.00 -2.23 -15.17
N GLY A 115 18.99 -2.94 -14.67
CA GLY A 115 18.77 -4.36 -14.91
C GLY A 115 18.16 -4.66 -16.28
N GLY A 116 17.91 -5.96 -16.54
CA GLY A 116 17.37 -6.45 -17.81
C GLY A 116 15.89 -6.84 -17.80
N SER A 117 15.22 -6.86 -16.63
CA SER A 117 13.84 -7.34 -16.51
C SER A 117 12.88 -6.53 -17.39
N ALA A 118 11.94 -7.21 -18.06
CA ALA A 118 10.95 -6.60 -18.94
C ALA A 118 10.06 -5.56 -18.23
N PHE A 119 9.81 -5.76 -16.93
CA PHE A 119 9.11 -4.83 -16.07
C PHE A 119 10.02 -4.25 -14.99
N ILE A 120 9.80 -2.98 -14.68
CA ILE A 120 10.29 -2.27 -13.50
C ILE A 120 9.13 -2.18 -12.53
N ILE A 121 9.33 -2.64 -11.31
CA ILE A 121 8.30 -2.68 -10.26
C ILE A 121 8.58 -1.54 -9.28
N ALA A 122 7.59 -0.69 -9.07
CA ALA A 122 7.69 0.49 -8.21
C ALA A 122 6.65 0.45 -7.09
N GLU A 123 7.08 0.65 -5.85
CA GLU A 123 6.19 0.87 -4.70
C GLU A 123 6.08 2.35 -4.33
N SER A 124 4.87 2.91 -4.36
CA SER A 124 4.66 4.27 -3.92
C SER A 124 4.27 4.39 -2.45
N LEU A 125 4.45 5.58 -1.90
CA LEU A 125 4.00 5.99 -0.58
C LEU A 125 2.55 6.46 -0.56
N ASP A 126 1.84 6.33 -1.67
CA ASP A 126 0.40 6.60 -1.81
C ASP A 126 -0.36 5.39 -2.37
N ASN A 127 0.05 4.21 -1.90
CA ASN A 127 -0.62 2.92 -2.08
C ASN A 127 -0.67 2.37 -3.50
N ARG A 128 0.39 2.56 -4.28
CA ARG A 128 0.51 1.94 -5.61
C ARG A 128 1.65 0.93 -5.61
N LEU A 129 1.37 -0.27 -6.11
CA LEU A 129 2.37 -1.17 -6.65
C LEU A 129 2.24 -1.10 -8.17
N VAL A 130 3.28 -0.64 -8.84
CA VAL A 130 3.23 -0.32 -10.27
C VAL A 130 4.21 -1.17 -11.06
N TYR A 131 3.69 -1.91 -12.03
CA TYR A 131 4.46 -2.69 -13.00
C TYR A 131 4.62 -1.85 -14.27
N ILE A 132 5.82 -1.34 -14.51
CA ILE A 132 6.14 -0.44 -15.62
C ILE A 132 6.89 -1.21 -16.70
N ARG A 133 6.38 -1.25 -17.92
CA ARG A 133 7.06 -1.90 -19.04
C ARG A 133 8.31 -1.12 -19.41
N ARG A 134 9.48 -1.73 -19.31
CA ARG A 134 10.78 -1.06 -19.54
C ARG A 134 10.84 -0.36 -20.90
N GLU A 135 10.50 -1.07 -21.96
CA GLU A 135 10.56 -0.55 -23.33
C GLU A 135 9.58 0.60 -23.60
N ALA A 136 8.60 0.83 -22.72
CA ALA A 136 7.69 1.96 -22.84
C ALA A 136 8.27 3.26 -22.26
N VAL A 137 9.29 3.17 -21.41
CA VAL A 137 9.87 4.32 -20.69
C VAL A 137 10.70 5.16 -21.67
N SER A 138 10.36 6.44 -21.78
CA SER A 138 11.14 7.43 -22.54
C SER A 138 12.29 7.98 -21.70
N ASP A 139 11.97 8.41 -20.48
CA ASP A 139 12.93 8.92 -19.50
C ASP A 139 12.34 8.85 -18.08
N VAL A 140 13.20 9.07 -17.08
CA VAL A 140 12.89 8.97 -15.66
C VAL A 140 13.58 10.10 -14.90
N TYR A 141 12.83 10.80 -14.06
CA TYR A 141 13.33 11.84 -13.17
C TYR A 141 13.18 11.40 -11.72
N PHE A 142 14.26 11.52 -10.95
CA PHE A 142 14.23 11.40 -9.49
C PHE A 142 14.41 12.80 -8.92
N SER A 143 13.36 13.32 -8.30
CA SER A 143 13.37 14.60 -7.59
C SER A 143 13.29 14.34 -6.11
N SER A 144 14.29 14.78 -5.35
CA SER A 144 14.19 14.74 -3.89
C SER A 144 13.23 15.82 -3.40
N GLU A 145 12.77 15.70 -2.15
CA GLU A 145 11.92 16.70 -1.48
C GLU A 145 12.47 18.14 -1.56
N ALA A 146 13.79 18.30 -1.68
CA ALA A 146 14.45 19.59 -1.84
C ALA A 146 14.14 20.34 -3.16
N TYR A 147 13.43 19.72 -4.11
CA TYR A 147 13.03 20.32 -5.38
C TYR A 147 11.53 20.63 -5.39
N ASP A 148 11.17 21.84 -5.81
CA ASP A 148 9.76 22.25 -6.01
C ASP A 148 9.11 21.64 -7.27
N THR A 149 9.88 20.91 -8.08
CA THR A 149 9.44 20.34 -9.36
C THR A 149 9.86 18.88 -9.49
N TYR A 150 8.96 18.05 -10.03
CA TYR A 150 9.17 16.62 -10.16
C TYR A 150 9.74 16.16 -11.50
N GLY A 151 9.90 17.10 -12.45
CA GLY A 151 10.39 16.86 -13.79
C GLY A 151 9.87 17.92 -14.78
N PRO A 152 9.92 17.66 -16.09
CA PRO A 152 9.66 18.67 -17.12
C PRO A 152 8.18 18.95 -17.41
N GLU A 153 7.25 18.19 -16.82
CA GLU A 153 5.81 18.24 -17.14
C GLU A 153 4.96 18.68 -15.93
N GLU A 154 3.67 18.89 -16.17
CA GLU A 154 2.68 19.00 -15.10
C GLU A 154 2.20 17.61 -14.70
N TYR A 155 2.13 17.38 -13.39
CA TYR A 155 1.78 16.08 -12.83
C TYR A 155 0.47 16.16 -12.05
N THR A 156 -0.37 15.14 -12.19
CA THR A 156 -1.67 15.04 -11.52
C THR A 156 -1.79 13.71 -10.76
N GLY A 157 -2.77 13.61 -9.86
CA GLY A 157 -3.06 12.37 -9.12
C GLY A 157 -2.13 12.08 -7.95
N HIS A 158 -1.38 13.07 -7.47
CA HIS A 158 -0.57 12.99 -6.26
C HIS A 158 -1.48 13.13 -5.01
N LEU A 159 -1.54 12.10 -4.16
CA LEU A 159 -2.39 12.07 -2.95
C LEU A 159 -1.61 12.34 -1.66
N GLY A 160 -0.35 12.77 -1.76
CA GLY A 160 0.52 12.98 -0.61
C GLY A 160 1.26 11.72 -0.18
N VAL A 161 1.94 11.81 0.97
CA VAL A 161 2.73 10.73 1.55
C VAL A 161 1.91 10.03 2.63
N LEU A 162 1.32 8.89 2.27
CA LEU A 162 0.40 8.08 3.08
C LEU A 162 0.92 6.63 3.18
N PRO A 163 2.03 6.39 3.89
CA PRO A 163 2.85 5.19 3.74
C PRO A 163 2.31 3.95 4.49
N ASP A 164 1.23 4.08 5.26
CA ASP A 164 0.76 3.03 6.16
C ASP A 164 -0.37 2.24 5.51
N ASP A 165 -0.20 0.93 5.41
CA ASP A 165 -1.19 0.05 4.77
C ASP A 165 -2.53 0.04 5.54
N ASP A 166 -2.52 0.30 6.85
CA ASP A 166 -3.73 0.37 7.69
C ASP A 166 -4.65 1.54 7.30
N PHE A 167 -4.07 2.67 6.90
CA PHE A 167 -4.82 3.82 6.39
C PHE A 167 -5.63 3.41 5.16
N TRP A 168 -4.99 2.72 4.22
CA TRP A 168 -5.63 2.32 2.97
C TRP A 168 -6.65 1.20 3.16
N GLN A 169 -6.41 0.27 4.09
CA GLN A 169 -7.42 -0.71 4.49
C GLN A 169 -8.68 -0.04 5.06
N ILE A 170 -8.54 1.04 5.83
CA ILE A 170 -9.68 1.83 6.33
C ILE A 170 -10.37 2.60 5.20
N VAL A 171 -9.62 3.17 4.26
CA VAL A 171 -10.20 3.87 3.10
C VAL A 171 -10.99 2.90 2.21
N GLU A 172 -10.47 1.71 1.96
CA GLU A 172 -11.16 0.64 1.20
C GLU A 172 -12.53 0.31 1.83
N HIS A 173 -12.59 0.22 3.17
CA HIS A 173 -13.79 -0.16 3.92
C HIS A 173 -14.57 1.04 4.47
N MET A 174 -14.32 2.25 3.96
CA MET A 174 -14.84 3.47 4.60
C MET A 174 -16.36 3.57 4.66
N ASP A 175 -17.08 2.90 3.76
CA ASP A 175 -18.54 2.83 3.75
C ASP A 175 -19.12 1.79 4.72
N PHE A 176 -18.31 0.80 5.11
CA PHE A 176 -18.68 -0.28 6.04
C PHE A 176 -17.53 -0.57 7.03
N PRO A 177 -17.15 0.39 7.88
CA PRO A 177 -15.97 0.26 8.75
C PRO A 177 -16.09 -0.87 9.78
N ASP A 178 -17.31 -1.28 10.14
CA ASP A 178 -17.60 -2.41 11.04
C ASP A 178 -16.95 -3.74 10.57
N SER A 179 -16.64 -3.85 9.26
CA SER A 179 -15.89 -4.98 8.70
C SER A 179 -14.46 -5.11 9.27
N LEU A 180 -13.90 -4.03 9.83
CA LEU A 180 -12.56 -3.98 10.40
C LEU A 180 -12.53 -4.27 11.91
N ASP A 181 -13.66 -4.63 12.51
CA ASP A 181 -13.80 -4.86 13.95
C ASP A 181 -12.83 -5.91 14.49
N GLY A 182 -11.87 -5.46 15.28
CA GLY A 182 -10.83 -6.30 15.87
C GLY A 182 -9.64 -6.57 14.94
N GLU A 183 -9.68 -6.12 13.68
CA GLU A 183 -8.53 -6.06 12.78
C GLU A 183 -7.74 -4.77 12.94
N VAL A 184 -8.45 -3.65 13.06
CA VAL A 184 -7.91 -2.31 13.29
C VAL A 184 -8.47 -1.76 14.61
N ASP A 185 -7.71 -0.89 15.29
CA ASP A 185 -8.19 -0.26 16.53
C ASP A 185 -9.24 0.82 16.20
N GLU A 186 -10.33 0.86 16.96
CA GLU A 186 -11.45 1.79 16.74
C GLU A 186 -10.99 3.26 16.74
N GLU A 187 -10.06 3.65 17.64
CA GLU A 187 -9.54 5.03 17.67
C GLU A 187 -8.79 5.37 16.37
N ARG A 188 -8.15 4.36 15.75
CA ARG A 188 -7.44 4.50 14.48
C ARG A 188 -8.41 4.60 13.31
N ILE A 189 -9.47 3.78 13.28
CA ILE A 189 -10.54 3.86 12.28
C ILE A 189 -11.13 5.28 12.30
N ASP A 190 -11.55 5.76 13.47
CA ASP A 190 -12.11 7.11 13.65
C ASP A 190 -11.15 8.21 13.20
N ALA A 191 -9.88 8.11 13.58
CA ALA A 191 -8.87 9.10 13.19
C ALA A 191 -8.68 9.19 11.68
N VAL A 192 -8.69 8.05 10.97
CA VAL A 192 -8.56 8.03 9.51
C VAL A 192 -9.84 8.50 8.83
N LEU A 193 -11.01 8.06 9.29
CA LEU A 193 -12.28 8.51 8.71
C LEU A 193 -12.47 10.03 8.85
N ARG A 194 -12.05 10.63 9.97
CA ARG A 194 -12.02 12.10 10.14
C ARG A 194 -11.01 12.81 9.24
N GLN A 195 -9.91 12.16 8.90
CA GLN A 195 -8.92 12.71 7.98
C GLN A 195 -9.44 12.69 6.53
N VAL A 196 -10.18 11.65 6.16
CA VAL A 196 -10.61 11.41 4.77
C VAL A 196 -11.97 12.03 4.47
N ARG A 197 -12.89 12.05 5.44
CA ARG A 197 -14.25 12.60 5.26
C ARG A 197 -14.37 13.95 5.93
N LEU A 198 -14.88 14.93 5.18
CA LEU A 198 -15.27 16.22 5.72
C LEU A 198 -16.80 16.27 5.87
N THR A 199 -17.29 16.34 7.11
CA THR A 199 -18.73 16.38 7.37
C THR A 199 -19.27 17.82 7.29
N ASP A 200 -20.60 17.95 7.19
CA ASP A 200 -21.24 19.27 7.27
C ASP A 200 -21.00 19.96 8.62
N GLU A 201 -20.90 19.19 9.71
CA GLU A 201 -20.58 19.73 11.04
C GLU A 201 -19.14 20.25 11.10
N ASP A 202 -18.17 19.52 10.53
CA ASP A 202 -16.78 19.97 10.45
C ASP A 202 -16.65 21.27 9.64
N LEU A 203 -17.35 21.35 8.50
CA LEU A 203 -17.41 22.56 7.68
C LEU A 203 -17.99 23.75 8.45
N ASP A 204 -19.08 23.53 9.18
CA ASP A 204 -19.71 24.58 9.97
C ASP A 204 -18.78 25.08 11.08
N GLN A 205 -17.97 24.19 11.68
CA GLN A 205 -16.93 24.55 12.65
C GLN A 205 -15.77 25.33 11.99
N LEU A 206 -15.33 24.96 10.79
CA LEU A 206 -14.30 25.68 10.03
C LEU A 206 -14.76 27.09 9.63
N VAL A 207 -16.04 27.25 9.29
CA VAL A 207 -16.63 28.57 9.00
C VAL A 207 -16.76 29.40 10.28
N ALA A 208 -17.22 28.78 11.39
CA ALA A 208 -17.34 29.47 12.68
C ALA A 208 -15.99 29.94 13.24
N SER A 209 -14.92 29.17 13.02
CA SER A 209 -13.53 29.49 13.41
C SER A 209 -12.83 30.47 12.46
N ARG A 210 -13.44 30.80 11.31
CA ARG A 210 -12.89 31.63 10.23
C ARG A 210 -11.67 31.03 9.52
N GLU A 211 -11.51 29.72 9.60
CA GLU A 211 -10.53 28.98 8.78
C GLU A 211 -11.00 28.86 7.33
N VAL A 212 -12.32 28.84 7.11
CA VAL A 212 -12.97 28.85 5.79
C VAL A 212 -13.95 30.01 5.72
N ALA A 213 -13.95 30.77 4.62
CA ALA A 213 -14.96 31.81 4.42
C ALA A 213 -16.33 31.18 4.14
N ALA A 214 -17.41 31.78 4.65
CA ALA A 214 -18.75 31.22 4.49
C ALA A 214 -19.16 31.06 3.01
N GLU A 215 -18.64 31.92 2.14
CA GLU A 215 -18.82 31.87 0.68
C GLU A 215 -18.08 30.71 0.00
N ASP A 216 -16.96 30.27 0.57
CA ASP A 216 -16.12 29.18 0.03
C ASP A 216 -16.57 27.78 0.53
N ARG A 217 -17.51 27.72 1.48
CA ARG A 217 -17.95 26.47 2.14
C ARG A 217 -18.31 25.37 1.14
N ASP A 218 -19.07 25.71 0.10
CA ASP A 218 -19.53 24.73 -0.89
C ASP A 218 -18.42 24.24 -1.82
N ASP A 219 -17.42 25.07 -2.09
CA ASP A 219 -16.29 24.69 -2.94
C ASP A 219 -15.29 23.83 -2.16
N VAL A 220 -15.01 24.18 -0.91
CA VAL A 220 -14.23 23.31 0.01
C VAL A 220 -14.91 21.94 0.17
N LYS A 221 -16.23 21.90 0.30
CA LYS A 221 -16.98 20.63 0.37
C LYS A 221 -16.79 19.78 -0.89
N LYS A 222 -16.83 20.38 -2.09
CA LYS A 222 -16.61 19.66 -3.36
C LYS A 222 -15.18 19.15 -3.47
N GLU A 223 -14.19 19.96 -3.15
CA GLU A 223 -12.77 19.59 -3.19
C GLU A 223 -12.46 18.45 -2.21
N ALA A 224 -13.02 18.51 -1.00
CA ALA A 224 -12.90 17.43 -0.01
C ALA A 224 -13.57 16.13 -0.51
N ALA A 225 -14.76 16.23 -1.12
CA ALA A 225 -15.45 15.07 -1.69
C ALA A 225 -14.69 14.47 -2.88
N GLN A 226 -14.04 15.30 -3.70
CA GLN A 226 -13.18 14.83 -4.78
C GLN A 226 -11.95 14.11 -4.21
N THR A 227 -11.26 14.70 -3.23
CA THR A 227 -10.09 14.08 -2.57
C THR A 227 -10.47 12.73 -1.93
N THR A 228 -11.63 12.67 -1.27
CA THR A 228 -12.20 11.44 -0.71
C THR A 228 -12.35 10.37 -1.79
N ARG A 229 -12.90 10.73 -2.94
CA ARG A 229 -13.10 9.82 -4.07
C ARG A 229 -11.78 9.34 -4.65
N GLU A 230 -10.80 10.23 -4.81
CA GLU A 230 -9.48 9.85 -5.34
C GLU A 230 -8.74 8.88 -4.40
N LEU A 231 -8.86 9.06 -3.08
CA LEU A 231 -8.35 8.12 -2.08
C LEU A 231 -9.08 6.77 -2.17
N PHE A 232 -10.41 6.78 -2.31
CA PHE A 232 -11.20 5.55 -2.45
C PHE A 232 -10.86 4.79 -3.73
N ASP A 233 -10.81 5.48 -4.88
CA ASP A 233 -10.43 4.90 -6.16
C ASP A 233 -8.99 4.33 -6.09
N ARG A 234 -8.07 5.02 -5.41
CA ARG A 234 -6.70 4.51 -5.15
C ARG A 234 -6.66 3.25 -4.30
N ALA A 235 -7.60 3.11 -3.37
CA ALA A 235 -7.69 1.94 -2.51
C ALA A 235 -8.33 0.74 -3.22
N THR A 236 -9.21 0.98 -4.20
CA THR A 236 -10.12 -0.05 -4.73
C THR A 236 -9.96 -0.37 -6.20
N GLN A 237 -9.16 0.38 -6.96
CA GLN A 237 -9.06 0.19 -8.42
C GLN A 237 -7.68 -0.28 -8.89
N ILE A 238 -7.72 -1.19 -9.87
CA ILE A 238 -6.60 -1.46 -10.76
C ILE A 238 -6.68 -0.46 -11.90
N LEU A 239 -5.59 0.22 -12.20
CA LEU A 239 -5.48 1.21 -13.27
C LEU A 239 -4.33 0.85 -14.20
N TRP A 240 -4.51 1.03 -15.51
CA TRP A 240 -3.44 0.80 -16.47
C TRP A 240 -3.48 1.76 -17.66
N GLN A 241 -2.30 2.08 -18.16
CA GLN A 241 -2.12 2.88 -19.37
C GLN A 241 -1.64 2.00 -20.51
N LEU A 242 -2.34 2.05 -21.64
CA LEU A 242 -1.93 1.39 -22.87
C LEU A 242 -0.91 2.23 -23.64
N SER A 243 -0.20 1.59 -24.58
CA SER A 243 0.78 2.24 -25.46
C SER A 243 0.18 3.29 -26.39
N SER A 244 -1.14 3.26 -26.57
CA SER A 244 -1.90 4.32 -27.22
C SER A 244 -2.11 5.58 -26.37
N GLY A 245 -1.65 5.58 -25.11
CA GLY A 245 -1.91 6.63 -24.11
C GLY A 245 -3.30 6.55 -23.46
N LYS A 246 -4.13 5.58 -23.82
CA LYS A 246 -5.45 5.39 -23.21
C LYS A 246 -5.31 4.82 -21.80
N LEU A 247 -5.90 5.52 -20.85
CA LEU A 247 -6.06 5.09 -19.46
C LEU A 247 -7.33 4.25 -19.30
N ARG A 248 -7.25 3.20 -18.49
CA ARG A 248 -8.37 2.34 -18.12
C ARG A 248 -8.25 1.98 -16.64
N PHE A 249 -9.38 1.62 -16.03
CA PHE A 249 -9.44 1.16 -14.66
C PHE A 249 -10.63 0.24 -14.45
N GLU A 250 -10.54 -0.62 -13.44
CA GLU A 250 -11.60 -1.51 -12.94
C GLU A 250 -11.45 -1.70 -11.43
N CYS A 251 -12.52 -2.08 -10.75
CA CYS A 251 -12.45 -2.50 -9.35
C CYS A 251 -11.57 -3.75 -9.22
N VAL A 252 -10.65 -3.69 -8.26
CA VAL A 252 -9.74 -4.78 -7.91
C VAL A 252 -10.52 -5.98 -7.36
N GLY A 253 -10.09 -7.18 -7.73
CA GLY A 253 -10.66 -8.42 -7.21
C GLY A 253 -10.13 -8.81 -5.84
N GLU A 254 -10.40 -10.05 -5.45
CA GLU A 254 -9.96 -10.62 -4.18
C GLU A 254 -8.43 -10.57 -4.02
N SER A 255 -7.96 -10.11 -2.86
CA SER A 255 -6.55 -9.90 -2.53
C SER A 255 -5.65 -11.07 -2.91
N ARG A 256 -6.03 -12.30 -2.56
CA ARG A 256 -5.29 -13.51 -2.92
C ARG A 256 -5.14 -13.70 -4.42
N VAL A 257 -6.22 -13.59 -5.17
CA VAL A 257 -6.21 -13.74 -6.64
C VAL A 257 -5.34 -12.64 -7.27
N VAL A 258 -5.36 -11.44 -6.69
CA VAL A 258 -4.49 -10.33 -7.10
C VAL A 258 -3.01 -10.67 -6.93
N PHE A 259 -2.64 -11.20 -5.77
CA PHE A 259 -1.27 -11.61 -5.50
C PHE A 259 -0.81 -12.75 -6.41
N GLU A 260 -1.61 -13.80 -6.57
CA GLU A 260 -1.26 -14.96 -7.42
C GLU A 260 -1.06 -14.53 -8.89
N ALA A 261 -1.95 -13.69 -9.41
CA ALA A 261 -1.87 -13.25 -10.81
C ALA A 261 -0.62 -12.38 -11.10
N LEU A 262 -0.22 -11.52 -10.16
CA LEU A 262 0.84 -10.54 -10.40
C LEU A 262 2.22 -11.00 -9.90
N SER A 263 2.29 -11.84 -8.87
CA SER A 263 3.55 -12.46 -8.43
C SER A 263 4.21 -13.30 -9.53
N ALA A 264 3.42 -13.86 -10.45
CA ALA A 264 3.93 -14.52 -11.66
C ALA A 264 4.79 -13.58 -12.53
N ILE A 265 4.40 -12.30 -12.63
CA ILE A 265 5.15 -11.28 -13.37
C ILE A 265 6.49 -10.97 -12.68
N GLU A 266 6.55 -11.05 -11.35
CA GLU A 266 7.79 -10.83 -10.59
C GLU A 266 8.76 -12.02 -10.68
N ILE A 267 8.25 -13.25 -10.61
CA ILE A 267 9.05 -14.48 -10.53
C ILE A 267 9.65 -14.86 -11.89
N ASP A 268 8.88 -14.71 -12.97
CA ASP A 268 9.32 -14.99 -14.33
C ASP A 268 8.87 -13.86 -15.28
N PRO A 269 9.60 -12.73 -15.33
CA PRO A 269 9.23 -11.62 -16.19
C PRO A 269 9.36 -11.96 -17.69
N ASP A 270 10.07 -13.05 -18.03
CA ASP A 270 10.21 -13.60 -19.38
C ASP A 270 9.19 -14.73 -19.65
N ASP A 271 8.22 -14.93 -18.75
CA ASP A 271 7.14 -15.90 -18.92
C ASP A 271 6.50 -15.76 -20.31
N MET A 272 6.44 -16.90 -21.00
CA MET A 272 6.12 -17.04 -22.42
C MET A 272 4.72 -16.55 -22.80
N ASP A 273 3.86 -16.32 -21.80
CA ASP A 273 2.53 -15.75 -22.01
C ASP A 273 2.62 -14.23 -22.23
N ASP A 274 2.35 -13.80 -23.46
CA ASP A 274 2.29 -12.37 -23.86
C ASP A 274 1.10 -11.61 -23.27
N VAL A 275 0.31 -12.21 -22.37
CA VAL A 275 -0.96 -11.70 -21.88
C VAL A 275 -0.98 -11.65 -20.34
N ILE A 276 -1.40 -10.52 -19.81
CA ILE A 276 -1.71 -10.31 -18.39
C ILE A 276 -3.21 -10.50 -18.19
N TYR A 277 -3.57 -11.36 -17.25
CA TYR A 277 -4.94 -11.56 -16.79
C TYR A 277 -5.18 -10.67 -15.57
N LEU A 278 -6.10 -9.70 -15.67
CA LEU A 278 -6.37 -8.82 -14.55
C LEU A 278 -7.36 -9.44 -13.55
N PRO A 279 -6.99 -9.47 -12.25
CA PRO A 279 -7.83 -9.95 -11.16
C PRO A 279 -8.82 -8.85 -10.74
N ILE A 280 -10.01 -8.84 -11.34
CA ILE A 280 -11.06 -7.83 -11.08
C ILE A 280 -12.23 -8.41 -10.28
N GLU A 281 -13.00 -7.55 -9.61
CA GLU A 281 -14.07 -7.92 -8.66
C GLU A 281 -15.19 -8.79 -9.27
N ASP A 282 -15.55 -8.57 -10.54
CA ASP A 282 -16.75 -9.15 -11.14
C ASP A 282 -16.46 -10.36 -12.04
N TYR A 283 -17.05 -11.52 -11.71
CA TYR A 283 -17.03 -12.74 -12.53
C TYR A 283 -17.62 -12.54 -13.94
N HIS A 284 -18.43 -11.51 -14.14
CA HIS A 284 -19.05 -11.20 -15.43
C HIS A 284 -18.12 -10.45 -16.40
N ARG A 285 -16.90 -10.10 -15.99
CA ARG A 285 -15.92 -9.44 -16.85
C ARG A 285 -14.57 -10.16 -16.76
N THR A 286 -13.90 -10.27 -17.90
CA THR A 286 -12.51 -10.73 -17.95
C THR A 286 -11.72 -9.74 -18.77
N VAL A 287 -10.62 -9.25 -18.19
CA VAL A 287 -9.72 -8.32 -18.86
C VAL A 287 -8.39 -9.02 -19.10
N MET A 288 -8.03 -9.09 -20.38
CA MET A 288 -6.76 -9.63 -20.85
C MET A 288 -6.01 -8.53 -21.58
N ILE A 289 -4.75 -8.31 -21.20
CA ILE A 289 -3.95 -7.22 -21.76
C ILE A 289 -2.66 -7.78 -22.31
N ARG A 290 -2.30 -7.43 -23.54
CA ARG A 290 -1.01 -7.82 -24.09
C ARG A 290 0.12 -7.06 -23.40
N LYS A 291 1.13 -7.78 -22.89
CA LYS A 291 2.32 -7.20 -22.24
C LYS A 291 2.99 -6.11 -23.11
N PRO A 292 3.20 -6.28 -24.43
CA PRO A 292 3.85 -5.25 -25.25
C PRO A 292 3.02 -3.97 -25.45
N GLU A 293 1.69 -4.04 -25.23
CA GLU A 293 0.78 -2.93 -25.47
C GLU A 293 0.59 -2.05 -24.24
N ILE A 294 1.33 -2.30 -23.16
CA ILE A 294 1.16 -1.58 -21.90
C ILE A 294 2.32 -0.62 -21.63
N HIS A 295 2.01 0.52 -21.04
CA HIS A 295 2.99 1.39 -20.42
C HIS A 295 3.20 0.97 -18.97
N TYR A 296 2.11 0.87 -18.21
CA TYR A 296 2.15 0.37 -16.84
C TYR A 296 0.79 -0.15 -16.35
N ILE A 297 0.83 -0.97 -15.30
CA ILE A 297 -0.33 -1.33 -14.45
C ILE A 297 -0.03 -0.88 -13.04
N SER A 298 -0.98 -0.21 -12.40
CA SER A 298 -0.95 0.19 -11.01
C SER A 298 -2.06 -0.53 -10.26
N ILE A 299 -1.73 -1.16 -9.14
CA ILE A 299 -2.71 -1.78 -8.25
C ILE A 299 -2.60 -1.23 -6.82
N PRO A 300 -3.66 -1.38 -6.00
CA PRO A 300 -3.60 -1.00 -4.59
C PRO A 300 -2.59 -1.87 -3.84
N LYS A 301 -1.55 -1.25 -3.31
CA LYS A 301 -0.43 -1.95 -2.67
C LYS A 301 -0.87 -2.78 -1.45
N HIS A 302 -1.73 -2.21 -0.60
CA HIS A 302 -2.21 -2.91 0.60
C HIS A 302 -2.97 -4.19 0.27
N ILE A 303 -3.74 -4.22 -0.84
CA ILE A 303 -4.46 -5.41 -1.32
C ILE A 303 -3.48 -6.49 -1.78
N TYR A 304 -2.46 -6.12 -2.56
CA TYR A 304 -1.40 -7.08 -2.95
C TYR A 304 -0.72 -7.72 -1.74
N LYS A 305 -0.33 -6.89 -0.75
CA LYS A 305 0.29 -7.36 0.49
C LYS A 305 -0.64 -8.25 1.30
N GLN A 306 -1.93 -7.91 1.37
CA GLN A 306 -2.93 -8.73 2.05
C GLN A 306 -3.08 -10.09 1.35
N GLY A 307 -3.09 -10.11 0.02
CA GLY A 307 -3.09 -11.35 -0.77
C GLY A 307 -1.87 -12.22 -0.55
N TRP A 308 -0.68 -11.62 -0.43
CA TRP A 308 0.52 -12.35 -0.05
C TRP A 308 0.43 -12.97 1.36
N ILE A 309 -0.17 -12.25 2.33
CA ILE A 309 -0.37 -12.77 3.69
C ILE A 309 -1.31 -13.98 3.67
N GLU A 310 -2.39 -13.92 2.90
CA GLU A 310 -3.35 -15.02 2.70
C GLU A 310 -2.66 -16.24 2.04
N TYR A 311 -1.89 -15.98 0.99
CA TYR A 311 -1.07 -17.00 0.33
C TYR A 311 -0.08 -17.68 1.28
N ALA A 312 0.70 -16.89 2.02
CA ALA A 312 1.69 -17.39 2.95
C ALA A 312 1.09 -18.20 4.10
N GLU A 313 -0.12 -17.86 4.57
CA GLU A 313 -0.80 -18.63 5.60
C GLU A 313 -1.13 -20.04 5.13
N GLU A 314 -1.73 -20.19 3.94
CA GLU A 314 -2.10 -21.49 3.39
C GLU A 314 -0.87 -22.36 3.08
N GLU A 315 0.18 -21.78 2.50
CA GLU A 315 1.43 -22.50 2.22
C GLU A 315 2.09 -23.02 3.51
N LEU A 316 2.05 -22.22 4.58
CA LEU A 316 2.63 -22.59 5.87
C LEU A 316 1.79 -23.60 6.64
N ASP A 317 0.46 -23.62 6.44
CA ASP A 317 -0.44 -24.60 7.06
C ASP A 317 -0.44 -25.95 6.34
N THR A 318 -0.05 -25.98 5.06
CA THR A 318 0.07 -27.20 4.25
C THR A 318 1.45 -27.86 4.29
N ALA A 319 2.48 -27.18 4.81
CA ALA A 319 3.87 -27.64 4.94
C ALA A 319 4.20 -28.36 6.27
#